data_AF-A0A2D8MSZ2-F1
#
_entry.id   AF-A0A2D8MSZ2-F1
#
_cell.length_a   1.000
_cell.length_b   1.000
_cell.length_c   1.000
_cell.angle_alpha   90.00
_cell.angle_beta   90.00
_cell.angle_gamma   90.00
#
_symmetry.space_group_name_H-M   'P 1'
#
loop_
_entity.id
_entity.type
_entity.pdbx_description
1 polymer ?
#
loop_
_entity_poly.entity_id
_entity_poly.type
_entity_poly.pdbx_seq_one_letter_code
_entity_poly.pdbx_strand_id
1 'polypeptide(L)'
;MKYYLGVATPANYQTVVKEVLLENNYHIENYENNATSAQIITRWNIRAPYPAETDAGFFDSKTRIFITAIIDNSTFSKNNGFGYECYMEVLNHVYSGRDREYVEFYNVPLLKSEMDHIAQTLSENFENNK
;
A
#
# COMPACT_ATOMS: atom_id res chain seq x y z
N MET A 1 -3.56 7.59 3.94
CA MET A 1 -2.38 8.23 3.29
C MET A 1 -2.27 7.73 1.85
N LYS A 2 -1.73 8.54 0.91
CA LYS A 2 -1.67 8.18 -0.52
C LYS A 2 -0.29 8.50 -1.11
N TYR A 3 0.21 7.61 -1.97
CA TYR A 3 1.52 7.71 -2.61
C TYR A 3 1.41 7.35 -4.09
N TYR A 4 2.15 8.08 -4.93
CA TYR A 4 2.42 7.67 -6.30
C TYR A 4 3.69 6.82 -6.31
N LEU A 5 3.64 5.67 -6.98
CA LEU A 5 4.73 4.70 -7.01
C LEU A 5 5.49 4.68 -8.35
N GLY A 6 5.10 5.52 -9.32
CA GLY A 6 5.68 5.47 -10.66
C GLY A 6 4.95 4.52 -11.60
N VAL A 7 5.68 4.02 -12.60
CA VAL A 7 5.12 3.17 -13.66
C VAL A 7 5.75 1.79 -13.60
N ALA A 8 4.91 0.76 -13.54
CA ALA A 8 5.31 -0.65 -13.58
C ALA A 8 4.91 -1.29 -14.91
N THR A 9 5.35 -2.52 -15.13
CA THR A 9 4.82 -3.39 -16.19
C THR A 9 3.90 -4.45 -15.57
N PRO A 10 2.98 -5.07 -16.34
CA PRO A 10 2.18 -6.18 -15.84
C PRO A 10 3.05 -7.33 -15.28
N ALA A 11 4.25 -7.51 -15.84
CA ALA A 11 5.17 -8.58 -15.45
C ALA A 11 5.85 -8.35 -14.10
N ASN A 12 6.27 -7.11 -13.80
CA ASN A 12 6.99 -6.81 -12.56
C ASN A 12 6.05 -6.39 -11.42
N TYR A 13 4.86 -5.85 -11.72
CA TYR A 13 3.94 -5.29 -10.74
C TYR A 13 3.60 -6.27 -9.61
N GLN A 14 3.09 -7.46 -9.92
CA GLN A 14 2.63 -8.40 -8.89
C GLN A 14 3.79 -8.96 -8.05
N THR A 15 4.90 -9.31 -8.70
CA THR A 15 6.05 -9.94 -8.04
C THR A 15 6.73 -8.97 -7.08
N VAL A 16 7.09 -7.77 -7.57
CA VAL A 16 7.74 -6.73 -6.76
C VAL A 16 6.87 -6.33 -5.58
N VAL A 17 5.58 -6.07 -5.82
CA VAL A 17 4.67 -5.66 -4.74
C VAL A 17 4.55 -6.74 -3.67
N LYS A 18 4.43 -8.01 -4.07
CA LYS A 18 4.33 -9.12 -3.13
C LYS A 18 5.57 -9.25 -2.26
N GLU A 19 6.75 -9.14 -2.84
CA GLU A 19 8.03 -9.26 -2.12
C GLU A 19 8.19 -8.12 -1.11
N VAL A 20 8.05 -6.87 -1.56
CA VAL A 20 8.23 -5.70 -0.68
C VAL A 20 7.20 -5.68 0.45
N LEU A 21 5.93 -6.01 0.18
CA LEU A 21 4.91 -6.08 1.23
C LEU A 21 5.24 -7.17 2.26
N LEU A 22 5.67 -8.35 1.81
CA LEU A 22 5.99 -9.47 2.70
C LEU A 22 7.20 -9.16 3.59
N GLU A 23 8.25 -8.55 3.05
CA GLU A 23 9.43 -8.11 3.80
C GLU A 23 9.07 -7.10 4.90
N ASN A 24 8.01 -6.31 4.69
CA ASN A 24 7.49 -5.35 5.65
C ASN A 24 6.32 -5.91 6.49
N ASN A 25 6.16 -7.24 6.54
CA ASN A 25 5.14 -7.94 7.33
C ASN A 25 3.68 -7.60 6.95
N TYR A 26 3.45 -7.25 5.68
CA TYR A 26 2.11 -7.10 5.10
C TYR A 26 1.77 -8.30 4.21
N HIS A 27 0.79 -9.08 4.63
CA HIS A 27 0.33 -10.25 3.89
C HIS A 27 -0.82 -9.90 2.95
N ILE A 28 -0.79 -10.41 1.72
CA ILE A 28 -1.85 -10.20 0.75
C ILE A 28 -3.10 -11.01 1.15
N GLU A 29 -4.25 -10.35 1.08
CA GLU A 29 -5.57 -10.97 1.28
C GLU A 29 -6.25 -11.26 -0.06
N ASN A 30 -6.25 -10.27 -0.97
CA ASN A 30 -6.99 -10.35 -2.21
C ASN A 30 -6.23 -9.70 -3.38
N TYR A 31 -6.54 -10.17 -4.58
CA TYR A 31 -6.19 -9.55 -5.85
C TYR A 31 -7.48 -9.21 -6.60
N GLU A 32 -7.68 -7.93 -6.92
CA GLU A 32 -8.84 -7.46 -7.65
C GLU A 32 -8.40 -6.91 -8.99
N ASN A 33 -8.74 -7.63 -10.07
CA ASN A 33 -8.39 -7.21 -11.42
C ASN A 33 -9.66 -6.92 -12.22
N ASN A 34 -9.68 -5.82 -12.94
CA ASN A 34 -10.71 -5.50 -13.91
C ASN A 34 -10.06 -5.11 -15.26
N ALA A 35 -10.88 -4.70 -16.22
CA ALA A 35 -10.41 -4.41 -17.58
C ALA A 35 -9.37 -3.28 -17.66
N THR A 36 -9.30 -2.39 -16.67
CA THR A 36 -8.48 -1.17 -16.71
C THR A 36 -7.53 -1.02 -15.52
N SER A 37 -7.57 -1.92 -14.54
CA SER A 37 -6.73 -1.84 -13.35
C SER A 37 -6.51 -3.19 -12.68
N ALA A 38 -5.39 -3.30 -11.97
CA ALA A 38 -5.06 -4.40 -11.08
C ALA A 38 -4.82 -3.86 -9.67
N GLN A 39 -5.46 -4.43 -8.65
CA GLN A 39 -5.32 -4.02 -7.26
C GLN A 39 -4.86 -5.20 -6.39
N ILE A 40 -3.91 -4.94 -5.51
CA ILE A 40 -3.43 -5.85 -4.48
C ILE A 40 -3.86 -5.28 -3.12
N ILE A 41 -4.54 -6.10 -2.32
CA ILE A 41 -5.08 -5.67 -1.03
C ILE A 41 -4.47 -6.54 0.07
N THR A 42 -3.89 -5.90 1.09
CA THR A 42 -3.35 -6.64 2.24
C THR A 42 -4.45 -7.05 3.21
N ARG A 43 -4.17 -8.03 4.05
CA ARG A 43 -4.91 -8.21 5.30
C ARG A 43 -4.73 -6.98 6.19
N TRP A 44 -5.63 -6.82 7.15
CA TRP A 44 -5.36 -5.94 8.28
C TRP A 44 -4.15 -6.46 9.05
N ASN A 45 -3.11 -5.64 9.14
CA ASN A 45 -1.98 -5.88 10.01
C ASN A 45 -2.34 -5.34 11.41
N ILE A 46 -2.64 -6.25 12.34
CA ILE A 46 -2.96 -5.91 13.73
C ILE A 46 -1.64 -5.67 14.47
N ARG A 47 -1.50 -4.50 15.08
CA ARG A 47 -0.25 -4.06 15.70
C ARG A 47 -0.53 -3.31 17.00
N ALA A 48 0.50 -3.23 17.85
CA ALA A 48 0.45 -2.30 18.97
C ALA A 48 0.32 -0.85 18.45
N PRO A 49 -0.39 0.02 19.17
CA PRO A 49 -0.40 1.44 18.84
C PRO A 49 1.01 2.03 18.92
N TYR A 50 1.35 2.91 17.98
CA TYR A 50 2.55 3.72 18.06
C TYR A 50 2.43 4.75 19.22
N PRO A 51 3.53 5.38 19.65
CA PRO A 51 3.51 6.37 20.72
C PRO A 51 2.47 7.48 20.50
N ALA A 52 2.39 8.06 19.30
CA ALA A 52 1.42 9.11 18.98
C ALA A 52 -0.06 8.64 19.07
N GLU A 53 -0.32 7.35 18.84
CA GLU A 53 -1.66 6.76 18.97
C GLU A 53 -1.98 6.48 20.45
N THR A 54 -0.99 5.97 21.20
CA THR A 54 -1.10 5.77 22.66
C THR A 54 -1.33 7.10 23.38
N ASP A 55 -0.58 8.15 23.03
CA ASP A 55 -0.70 9.50 23.60
C ASP A 55 -2.08 10.11 23.31
N ALA A 56 -2.70 9.74 22.19
CA ALA A 56 -4.07 10.11 21.85
C ALA A 56 -5.15 9.25 22.56
N GLY A 57 -4.73 8.26 23.35
CA GLY A 57 -5.60 7.39 24.15
C GLY A 57 -6.16 6.19 23.39
N PHE A 58 -5.50 5.74 22.32
CA PHE A 58 -5.84 4.51 21.61
C PHE A 58 -5.03 3.33 22.18
N PHE A 59 -5.65 2.15 22.26
CA PHE A 59 -5.03 0.93 22.81
C PHE A 59 -4.97 -0.24 21.84
N ASP A 60 -5.61 -0.12 20.68
CA ASP A 60 -5.51 -1.10 19.61
C ASP A 60 -5.42 -0.39 18.25
N SER A 61 -4.72 -0.98 17.29
CA SER A 61 -4.38 -0.37 16.02
C SER A 61 -4.22 -1.40 14.91
N LYS A 62 -4.67 -1.03 13.72
CA LYS A 62 -4.54 -1.88 12.53
C LYS A 62 -4.31 -1.06 11.28
N THR A 63 -3.48 -1.59 10.39
CA THR A 63 -3.11 -0.92 9.15
C THR A 63 -3.40 -1.84 7.96
N ARG A 64 -3.84 -1.27 6.84
CA ARG A 64 -4.08 -2.00 5.59
C ARG A 64 -3.55 -1.19 4.41
N ILE A 65 -2.94 -1.88 3.46
CA ILE A 65 -2.35 -1.28 2.27
C ILE A 65 -3.13 -1.77 1.03
N PHE A 66 -3.38 -0.84 0.13
CA PHE A 66 -3.95 -1.06 -1.19
C PHE A 66 -2.92 -0.58 -2.20
N ILE A 67 -2.50 -1.46 -3.10
CA ILE A 67 -1.67 -1.09 -4.24
C ILE A 67 -2.56 -1.19 -5.48
N THR A 68 -2.68 -0.09 -6.23
CA THR A 68 -3.49 -0.03 -7.45
C THR A 68 -2.60 0.32 -8.62
N ALA A 69 -2.62 -0.53 -9.65
CA ALA A 69 -2.05 -0.29 -10.95
C ALA A 69 -3.17 0.01 -11.96
N ILE A 70 -3.09 1.14 -12.65
CA ILE A 70 -4.04 1.56 -13.69
C ILE A 70 -3.36 1.44 -15.05
N ILE A 71 -4.03 0.80 -16.02
CA ILE A 71 -3.53 0.70 -17.38
C ILE A 71 -3.41 2.10 -18.00
N ASP A 72 -2.19 2.48 -18.38
CA ASP A 72 -1.97 3.63 -19.23
C ASP A 72 -2.14 3.22 -20.70
N ASN A 73 -3.34 3.47 -21.24
CA ASN A 73 -3.69 3.15 -22.62
C ASN A 73 -2.84 3.88 -23.67
N SER A 74 -2.11 4.94 -23.30
CA SER A 74 -1.23 5.69 -24.21
C SER A 74 0.13 5.03 -24.43
N THR A 75 0.51 4.06 -23.60
CA THR A 75 1.85 3.46 -23.59
C THR A 75 1.95 2.13 -24.32
N PHE A 76 0.93 1.76 -25.10
CA PHE A 76 0.94 0.48 -25.83
C PHE A 76 2.17 0.37 -26.74
N SER A 77 3.09 -0.52 -26.36
CA SER A 77 4.26 -0.85 -27.16
C SER A 77 4.14 -2.26 -27.72
N LYS A 78 4.63 -2.47 -28.96
CA LYS A 78 4.57 -3.76 -29.65
C LYS A 78 5.21 -4.93 -28.89
N ASN A 79 6.10 -4.65 -27.93
CA ASN A 79 6.92 -5.67 -27.28
C ASN A 79 6.78 -5.75 -25.74
N ASN A 80 6.23 -4.75 -25.03
CA ASN A 80 6.17 -4.74 -23.55
C ASN A 80 4.75 -4.56 -22.95
N GLY A 81 3.70 -4.58 -23.77
CA GLY A 81 2.33 -4.36 -23.30
C GLY A 81 2.07 -2.91 -22.89
N PHE A 82 1.05 -2.69 -22.06
CA PHE A 82 0.73 -1.38 -21.48
C PHE A 82 1.54 -1.15 -20.20
N GLY A 83 1.97 0.10 -19.96
CA GLY A 83 2.47 0.53 -18.67
C GLY A 83 1.34 0.65 -17.64
N TYR A 84 1.66 0.40 -16.38
CA TYR A 84 0.75 0.56 -15.25
C TYR A 84 1.17 1.77 -14.43
N GLU A 85 0.31 2.78 -14.30
CA GLU A 85 0.48 3.81 -13.28
C GLU A 85 0.12 3.25 -11.91
N CYS A 86 1.08 3.25 -10.99
CA CYS A 86 0.95 2.59 -9.71
C CYS A 86 0.78 3.59 -8.57
N TYR A 87 -0.13 3.26 -7.65
CA TYR A 87 -0.46 4.07 -6.47
C TYR A 87 -0.54 3.17 -5.23
N MET A 88 -0.17 3.71 -4.07
CA MET A 88 -0.39 3.08 -2.77
C MET A 88 -1.33 3.92 -1.92
N GLU A 89 -2.34 3.28 -1.35
CA GLU A 89 -3.21 3.85 -0.32
C GLU A 89 -3.07 3.05 0.97
N VAL A 90 -2.97 3.77 2.09
CA VAL A 90 -2.82 3.19 3.43
C VAL A 90 -3.97 3.64 4.30
N LEU A 91 -4.72 2.69 4.83
CA LEU A 91 -5.71 2.90 5.87
C LEU A 91 -5.10 2.59 7.23
N ASN A 92 -5.25 3.51 8.17
CA ASN A 92 -4.82 3.33 9.54
C ASN A 92 -5.97 3.55 10.50
N HIS A 93 -6.32 2.50 11.22
CA HIS A 93 -7.49 2.45 12.09
C HIS A 93 -7.05 2.22 13.53
N VAL A 94 -7.57 3.02 14.44
CA VAL A 94 -7.24 2.97 15.87
C VAL A 94 -8.52 2.84 16.70
N TYR A 95 -8.40 2.23 17.88
CA TYR A 95 -9.53 1.97 18.77
C TYR A 95 -9.26 2.47 20.19
N SER A 96 -10.23 3.20 20.74
CA SER A 96 -10.16 3.77 22.10
C SER A 96 -11.23 3.21 23.05
N GLY A 97 -12.13 2.34 22.56
CA GLY A 97 -13.26 1.84 23.35
C GLY A 97 -14.40 2.84 23.60
N ARG A 98 -14.18 4.14 23.38
CA ARG A 98 -15.19 5.19 23.62
C ARG A 98 -16.35 5.11 22.64
N ASP A 99 -16.04 5.11 21.35
CA ASP A 99 -17.04 5.13 20.27
C ASP A 99 -17.43 3.71 19.82
N ARG A 100 -16.85 2.67 20.43
CA ARG A 100 -17.04 1.24 20.10
C ARG A 100 -16.80 0.89 18.63
N GLU A 101 -16.09 1.74 17.92
CA GLU A 101 -15.68 1.56 16.54
C GLU A 101 -14.22 1.95 16.33
N TYR A 102 -13.62 1.41 15.27
CA TYR A 102 -12.32 1.88 14.83
C TYR A 102 -12.49 3.16 14.03
N VAL A 103 -11.65 4.15 14.31
CA VAL A 103 -11.61 5.43 13.59
C VAL A 103 -10.31 5.58 12.84
N GLU A 104 -10.33 6.34 11.75
CA GLU A 104 -9.11 6.66 11.01
C GLU A 104 -8.23 7.65 11.80
N PHE A 105 -6.93 7.40 11.85
CA PHE A 105 -5.98 8.29 12.52
C PHE A 105 -4.63 8.29 11.80
N TYR A 106 -4.20 9.44 11.28
CA TYR A 106 -2.98 9.52 10.44
C TYR A 106 -1.89 10.42 11.02
N ASN A 107 -2.11 11.05 12.18
CA ASN A 107 -1.08 11.85 12.83
C ASN A 107 -0.08 10.95 13.59
N VAL A 108 0.61 10.08 12.84
CA VAL A 108 1.47 9.01 13.37
C VAL A 108 2.82 9.04 12.64
N PRO A 109 3.82 9.77 13.15
CA PRO A 109 5.10 9.97 12.45
C PRO A 109 5.86 8.67 12.13
N LEU A 110 5.84 7.70 13.04
CA LEU A 110 6.52 6.41 12.82
C LEU A 110 5.86 5.61 11.70
N LEU A 111 4.52 5.48 11.73
CA LEU A 111 3.79 4.86 10.63
C LEU A 111 4.06 5.57 9.30
N LYS A 112 4.06 6.90 9.29
CA LYS A 112 4.38 7.65 8.07
C LYS A 112 5.76 7.30 7.55
N SER A 113 6.78 7.27 8.41
CA SER A 113 8.15 6.90 8.03
C SER A 113 8.24 5.48 7.45
N GLU A 114 7.52 4.52 8.03
CA GLU A 114 7.46 3.16 7.50
C GLU A 114 6.78 3.11 6.12
N MET A 115 5.66 3.81 5.96
CA MET A 115 4.94 3.83 4.68
C MET A 115 5.72 4.59 3.60
N ASP A 116 6.43 5.65 3.95
CA ASP A 116 7.35 6.37 3.05
C ASP A 116 8.45 5.41 2.56
N HIS A 117 9.04 4.61 3.46
CA HIS A 117 10.05 3.62 3.10
C HIS A 117 9.51 2.56 2.14
N ILE A 118 8.33 1.99 2.43
CA ILE A 118 7.69 1.00 1.53
C ILE A 118 7.40 1.61 0.16
N ALA A 119 6.83 2.83 0.12
CA ALA A 119 6.52 3.53 -1.12
C ALA A 119 7.77 3.76 -1.97
N GLN A 120 8.86 4.21 -1.34
CA GLN A 120 10.13 4.45 -2.01
C GLN A 120 10.72 3.15 -2.57
N THR A 121 10.78 2.08 -1.77
CA THR A 121 11.30 0.78 -2.20
C THR A 121 10.50 0.23 -3.39
N LEU A 122 9.16 0.34 -3.37
CA LEU A 122 8.33 -0.05 -4.51
C LEU A 122 8.66 0.78 -5.76
N SER A 123 8.79 2.10 -5.61
CA SER A 123 9.06 3.01 -6.73
C SER A 123 10.40 2.71 -7.40
N GLU A 124 11.46 2.54 -6.61
CA GLU A 124 12.80 2.20 -7.10
C GLU A 124 12.80 0.85 -7.83
N ASN A 125 12.08 -0.15 -7.32
CA ASN A 125 11.98 -1.45 -7.98
C ASN A 125 11.18 -1.40 -9.29
N PHE A 126 10.16 -0.54 -9.40
CA PHE A 126 9.45 -0.36 -10.66
C PHE A 126 10.31 0.32 -11.73
N GLU A 127 11.17 1.26 -11.35
CA GLU A 127 12.11 1.91 -12.28
C GLU A 127 13.21 0.97 -12.76
N ASN A 128 13.82 0.20 -11.85
CA ASN A 128 14.93 -0.70 -12.16
C ASN A 128 14.53 -1.93 -13.01
N ASN A 129 13.24 -2.27 -13.05
CA ASN A 129 12.70 -3.43 -13.78
C ASN A 129 11.87 -3.05 -15.02
N LYS A 130 12.07 -1.85 -15.59
CA LYS A 130 11.53 -1.44 -16.90
C LYS A 130 12.41 -1.93 -18.05
#